data_AF-A0A2S4L0D0-F1
#
_entry.id   AF-A0A2S4L0D0-F1
#
_cell.length_a   1.000
_cell.length_b   1.000
_cell.length_c   1.000
_cell.angle_alpha   90.00
_cell.angle_beta   90.00
_cell.angle_gamma   90.00
#
_symmetry.space_group_name_H-M   'P 1'
#
loop_
_entity.id
_entity.type
_entity.pdbx_description
1 polymer ?
#
loop_
_entity_poly.entity_id
_entity_poly.type
_entity_poly.pdbx_seq_one_letter_code
_entity_poly.pdbx_strand_id
1 'polypeptide(L)'
;MATVHIASAARPSTPALNVPQIWVGLQRKILHAEEFVPVIASCTVEKEDGNVITRRVAVEGANEVTEVCTDYTPSRVHFRMDSGTEVQNIIVSKGPSSDNEDLLMTLAWSRGVNG
;
A
#
# COMPACT_ATOMS: atom_id res chain seq x y z
N MET A 1 0.70 -12.77 5.58
CA MET A 1 0.29 -12.37 4.21
C MET A 1 -1.21 -12.55 4.11
N ALA A 2 -1.91 -11.61 3.46
CA ALA A 2 -3.34 -11.68 3.15
C ALA A 2 -3.56 -11.28 1.69
N THR A 3 -4.53 -11.87 0.99
CA THR A 3 -4.87 -11.50 -0.40
C THR A 3 -6.33 -11.10 -0.47
N VAL A 4 -6.60 -9.99 -1.16
CA VAL A 4 -7.93 -9.40 -1.32
C VAL A 4 -8.24 -9.24 -2.81
N HIS A 5 -9.44 -9.63 -3.22
CA HIS A 5 -9.94 -9.35 -4.55
C HIS A 5 -10.39 -7.89 -4.62
N ILE A 6 -9.67 -7.07 -5.36
CA ILE A 6 -9.88 -5.61 -5.39
C ILE A 6 -10.75 -5.15 -6.55
N ALA A 7 -10.93 -5.98 -7.57
CA ALA A 7 -11.84 -5.70 -8.68
C ALA A 7 -13.21 -6.41 -8.56
N SER A 8 -13.47 -7.14 -7.47
CA SER A 8 -14.77 -7.78 -7.26
C SER A 8 -15.70 -6.76 -6.62
N ALA A 9 -16.71 -6.33 -7.35
CA ALA A 9 -17.75 -5.46 -6.83
C ALA A 9 -18.41 -6.13 -5.60
N ALA A 10 -18.15 -5.62 -4.40
CA ALA A 10 -18.77 -6.13 -3.17
C ALA A 10 -20.30 -6.00 -3.16
N ARG A 11 -20.83 -5.16 -4.07
CA ARG A 11 -22.25 -4.96 -4.35
C ARG A 11 -22.45 -4.73 -5.85
N PRO A 12 -23.59 -5.10 -6.45
CA PRO A 12 -23.86 -4.96 -7.89
C PRO A 12 -23.71 -3.54 -8.46
N SER A 13 -23.67 -2.50 -7.61
CA SER A 13 -23.54 -1.09 -7.99
C SER A 13 -22.16 -0.49 -7.73
N THR A 14 -21.19 -1.24 -7.21
CA THR A 14 -19.82 -0.75 -7.00
C THR A 14 -19.02 -0.96 -8.28
N PRO A 15 -18.53 0.09 -8.96
CA PRO A 15 -17.74 -0.09 -10.17
C PRO A 15 -16.46 -0.86 -9.85
N ALA A 16 -16.13 -1.84 -10.71
CA ALA A 16 -14.86 -2.56 -10.61
C ALA A 16 -13.70 -1.57 -10.78
N LEU A 17 -12.71 -1.66 -9.90
CA LEU A 17 -11.51 -0.83 -10.00
C LEU A 17 -10.59 -1.37 -11.09
N ASN A 18 -10.10 -0.48 -11.96
CA ASN A 18 -9.03 -0.80 -12.91
C ASN A 18 -7.64 -0.49 -12.33
N VAL A 19 -6.59 -0.99 -12.97
CA VAL A 19 -5.19 -0.80 -12.52
C VAL A 19 -4.82 0.67 -12.30
N PRO A 20 -5.09 1.61 -13.24
CA PRO A 20 -4.85 3.03 -13.01
C PRO A 20 -5.51 3.60 -11.74
N GLN A 21 -6.77 3.25 -11.49
CA GLN A 21 -7.50 3.71 -10.30
C GLN A 21 -6.88 3.17 -9.01
N ILE A 22 -6.47 1.90 -9.00
CA ILE A 22 -5.81 1.32 -7.82
C ILE A 22 -4.49 2.05 -7.57
N TRP A 23 -3.78 2.45 -8.62
CA TRP A 23 -2.50 3.14 -8.51
C TRP A 23 -2.62 4.53 -7.93
N VAL A 24 -3.63 5.30 -8.37
CA VAL A 24 -3.99 6.56 -7.72
C VAL A 24 -4.26 6.34 -6.23
N GLY A 25 -4.98 5.27 -5.88
CA GLY A 25 -5.23 4.90 -4.48
C GLY A 25 -3.96 4.55 -3.70
N LEU A 26 -3.05 3.76 -4.26
CA LEU A 26 -1.79 3.40 -3.60
C LEU A 26 -0.84 4.59 -3.45
N GLN A 27 -0.76 5.47 -4.45
CA GLN A 27 0.02 6.70 -4.38
C GLN A 27 -0.56 7.63 -3.30
N ARG A 28 -1.88 7.76 -3.24
CA ARG A 28 -2.55 8.48 -2.14
C ARG A 28 -2.23 7.86 -0.78
N LYS A 29 -2.20 6.52 -0.68
CA LYS A 29 -1.79 5.83 0.55
C LYS A 29 -0.35 6.10 0.95
N ILE A 30 0.57 6.32 0.00
CA ILE A 30 1.96 6.73 0.29
C ILE A 30 2.01 8.14 0.89
N LEU A 31 1.14 9.05 0.46
CA LEU A 31 1.16 10.45 0.89
C LEU A 31 0.27 10.72 2.12
N HIS A 32 -0.81 9.97 2.28
CA HIS A 32 -1.87 10.17 3.27
C HIS A 32 -2.24 8.85 3.95
N ALA A 33 -1.34 8.30 4.77
CA ALA A 33 -1.52 7.00 5.41
C ALA A 33 -2.76 6.94 6.34
N GLU A 34 -3.06 8.05 7.00
CA GLU A 34 -4.16 8.28 7.94
C GLU A 34 -5.53 7.99 7.32
N GLU A 35 -5.68 8.19 6.01
CA GLU A 35 -6.94 7.91 5.32
C GLU A 35 -7.19 6.41 5.12
N PHE A 36 -6.16 5.57 5.27
CA PHE A 36 -6.23 4.14 4.96
C PHE A 36 -6.03 3.24 6.19
N VAL A 37 -5.44 3.75 7.26
CA VAL A 37 -5.13 2.99 8.47
C VAL A 37 -5.64 3.76 9.68
N PRO A 38 -6.78 3.35 10.29
CA PRO A 38 -7.46 4.15 11.31
C PRO A 38 -6.64 4.51 12.56
N VAL A 39 -5.59 3.74 12.89
CA VAL A 39 -4.73 4.00 14.06
C VAL A 39 -3.62 5.04 13.77
N ILE A 40 -3.48 5.48 12.53
CA ILE A 40 -2.55 6.54 12.16
C ILE A 40 -3.25 7.89 12.38
N ALA A 41 -2.71 8.69 13.28
CA ALA A 41 -3.21 10.02 13.60
C ALA A 41 -2.76 11.08 12.57
N SER A 42 -1.54 10.96 12.03
CA SER A 42 -1.03 11.86 11.00
C SER A 42 0.08 11.23 10.15
N CYS A 43 0.23 11.76 8.93
CA CYS A 43 1.27 11.43 7.98
C CYS A 43 1.91 12.73 7.48
N THR A 44 3.23 12.85 7.59
CA THR A 44 3.99 14.01 7.10
C THR A 44 5.09 13.52 6.16
N VAL A 45 5.08 14.01 4.92
CA VAL A 45 6.17 13.73 3.96
C VAL A 45 7.37 14.59 4.32
N GLU A 46 8.52 13.95 4.54
CA GLU A 46 9.78 14.62 4.89
C GLU A 46 10.71 14.80 3.68
N LYS A 47 10.69 13.83 2.76
CA LYS A 47 11.51 13.87 1.55
C LYS A 47 10.82 13.16 0.39
N GLU A 48 10.94 13.74 -0.80
CA GLU A 48 10.56 13.12 -2.06
C GLU A 48 11.79 12.97 -2.95
N ASP A 49 12.00 11.76 -3.50
CA ASP A 49 13.14 11.43 -4.36
C ASP A 49 12.70 10.44 -5.44
N GLY A 50 12.18 10.99 -6.55
CA GLY A 50 11.63 10.19 -7.64
C GLY A 50 10.48 9.29 -7.18
N ASN A 51 10.67 7.98 -7.22
CA ASN A 51 9.68 6.99 -6.79
C ASN A 51 9.82 6.58 -5.30
N VAL A 52 10.70 7.25 -4.56
CA VAL A 52 10.94 7.00 -3.12
C VAL A 52 10.44 8.21 -2.33
N ILE A 53 9.60 7.95 -1.34
CA ILE A 53 9.08 8.95 -0.41
C ILE A 53 9.50 8.54 1.00
N THR A 54 10.15 9.45 1.73
CA THR A 54 10.37 9.31 3.17
C THR A 54 9.31 10.11 3.89
N ARG A 55 8.61 9.46 4.82
CA ARG A 55 7.53 10.08 5.60
C ARG A 55 7.63 9.71 7.06
N ARG A 56 7.04 10.54 7.90
CA ARG A 56 6.84 10.30 9.31
C ARG A 56 5.37 10.08 9.60
N VAL A 57 5.08 9.05 10.38
CA VAL A 57 3.72 8.63 10.72
C VAL A 57 3.56 8.65 12.23
N ALA A 58 2.59 9.40 12.74
CA ALA A 58 2.20 9.35 14.14
C ALA A 58 1.11 8.29 14.33
N VAL A 59 1.34 7.35 15.24
CA VAL A 59 0.41 6.26 15.55
C VAL A 59 -0.19 6.48 16.93
N GLU A 60 -1.50 6.36 17.06
CA GLU A 60 -2.19 6.55 18.34
C GLU A 60 -1.68 5.54 19.39
N GLY A 61 -1.24 6.07 20.54
CA GLY A 61 -0.73 5.24 21.64
C GLY A 61 0.66 4.62 21.41
N ALA A 62 1.38 5.05 20.37
CA ALA A 62 2.74 4.59 20.08
C ALA A 62 3.66 5.76 19.68
N ASN A 63 4.96 5.45 19.55
CA ASN A 63 5.93 6.41 19.04
C ASN A 63 5.73 6.64 17.54
N GLU A 64 6.18 7.81 17.06
CA GLU A 64 6.26 8.08 15.63
C GLU A 64 7.18 7.07 14.93
N VAL A 65 6.80 6.71 13.71
CA VAL A 65 7.54 5.77 12.87
C VAL A 65 7.99 6.49 11.60
N THR A 66 9.27 6.34 11.26
CA THR A 66 9.77 6.78 9.96
C THR A 66 9.62 5.66 8.94
N GLU A 67 9.02 5.97 7.80
CA GLU A 67 8.82 5.02 6.70
C GLU A 67 9.51 5.49 5.43
N VAL A 68 10.23 4.57 4.79
CA VAL A 68 10.70 4.71 3.41
C VAL A 68 9.76 3.94 2.51
N CYS A 69 8.94 4.68 1.76
CA CYS A 69 7.98 4.17 0.81
C CYS A 69 8.61 4.15 -0.58
N THR A 70 8.50 3.04 -1.31
CA THR A 70 8.98 2.92 -2.69
C THR A 70 7.84 2.45 -3.60
N ASP A 71 7.54 3.24 -4.62
CA ASP A 71 6.58 2.92 -5.68
C ASP A 71 7.30 2.10 -6.77
N TYR A 72 6.90 0.84 -6.95
CA TYR A 72 7.37 -0.06 -8.01
C TYR A 72 6.25 -0.33 -9.03
N THR A 73 5.53 0.72 -9.43
CA THR A 73 4.57 0.66 -10.53
C THR A 73 5.09 -0.14 -11.74
N PRO A 74 4.31 -1.08 -12.31
CA PRO A 74 2.92 -1.46 -11.98
C PRO A 74 2.79 -2.67 -11.02
N SER A 75 3.85 -3.02 -10.29
CA SER A 75 3.90 -4.27 -9.53
C SER A 75 3.48 -4.15 -8.06
N ARG A 76 4.04 -3.18 -7.32
CA ARG A 76 3.85 -3.09 -5.86
C ARG A 76 4.22 -1.72 -5.30
N VAL A 77 3.78 -1.46 -4.08
CA VAL A 77 4.35 -0.44 -3.19
C VAL A 77 4.97 -1.13 -1.98
N HIS A 78 6.16 -0.66 -1.56
CA HIS A 78 6.92 -1.21 -0.44
C HIS A 78 7.14 -0.13 0.62
N PHE A 79 6.73 -0.40 1.84
CA PHE A 79 6.93 0.45 3.01
C PHE A 79 7.95 -0.22 3.92
N ARG A 80 9.04 0.48 4.25
CA ARG A 80 10.05 0.02 5.21
C ARG A 80 10.09 0.97 6.39
N MET A 81 9.85 0.44 7.59
CA MET A 81 9.90 1.20 8.84
C MET A 81 11.32 1.18 9.43
N ASP A 82 11.68 2.20 10.19
CA ASP A 82 12.92 2.27 10.98
C ASP A 82 13.13 1.06 11.93
N SER A 83 12.06 0.45 12.42
CA SER A 83 12.08 -0.77 13.23
C SER A 83 12.54 -2.03 12.48
N GLY A 84 12.78 -1.94 11.18
CA GLY A 84 13.05 -3.07 10.28
C GLY A 84 11.79 -3.80 9.81
N THR A 85 10.60 -3.36 10.20
CA THR A 85 9.34 -3.93 9.69
C THR A 85 9.14 -3.52 8.24
N GLU A 86 8.73 -4.46 7.40
CA GLU A 86 8.42 -4.21 6.00
C GLU A 86 6.97 -4.59 5.68
N VAL A 87 6.32 -3.75 4.89
CA VAL A 87 4.95 -3.95 4.40
C VAL A 87 4.94 -3.79 2.88
N GLN A 88 4.23 -4.67 2.19
CA GLN A 88 4.10 -4.58 0.73
C GLN A 88 2.64 -4.74 0.29
N ASN A 89 2.21 -3.86 -0.60
CA ASN A 89 0.96 -3.96 -1.33
C ASN A 89 1.31 -4.38 -2.77
N ILE A 90 1.10 -5.65 -3.10
CA ILE A 90 1.51 -6.26 -4.38
C ILE A 90 0.26 -6.48 -5.23
N ILE A 91 0.22 -5.96 -6.45
CA ILE A 91 -0.83 -6.30 -7.41
C ILE A 91 -0.44 -7.54 -8.20
N VAL A 92 -1.41 -8.43 -8.35
CA VAL A 92 -1.30 -9.62 -9.16
C VAL A 92 -2.53 -9.73 -10.05
N SER A 93 -2.32 -9.84 -11.37
CA SER A 93 -3.35 -10.24 -12.33
C SER A 93 -3.40 -11.78 -12.38
N LYS A 94 -4.19 -12.40 -11.50
CA LYS A 94 -4.34 -13.88 -11.44
C LYS A 94 -5.75 -14.27 -11.01
N GLY A 95 -6.75 -13.81 -11.72
CA GLY A 95 -8.03 -14.51 -11.66
C GLY A 95 -8.13 -15.66 -12.64
N PRO A 96 -9.23 -16.43 -12.55
CA PRO A 96 -9.55 -17.47 -13.52
C PRO A 96 -9.93 -16.90 -14.89
N SER A 97 -10.29 -15.61 -15.01
CA SER A 97 -10.49 -14.98 -16.31
C SER A 97 -9.17 -14.47 -16.89
N SER A 98 -9.05 -14.52 -18.22
CA SER A 98 -7.94 -13.93 -18.98
C SER A 98 -8.01 -12.41 -19.07
N ASP A 99 -9.03 -11.80 -18.45
CA ASP A 99 -9.36 -10.40 -18.63
C ASP A 99 -8.77 -9.59 -17.47
N ASN A 100 -8.40 -8.33 -17.73
CA ASN A 100 -7.83 -7.38 -16.75
C ASN A 100 -8.80 -7.03 -15.59
N GLU A 101 -9.89 -7.76 -15.44
CA GLU A 101 -10.95 -7.55 -14.46
C GLU A 101 -10.75 -8.37 -13.18
N ASP A 102 -9.85 -9.37 -13.19
CA ASP A 102 -9.51 -10.12 -11.98
C ASP A 102 -8.20 -9.64 -11.34
N LEU A 103 -8.29 -8.50 -10.67
CA LEU A 103 -7.18 -7.94 -9.92
C LEU A 103 -7.21 -8.40 -8.46
N LEU A 104 -6.09 -8.99 -8.03
CA LEU A 104 -5.83 -9.35 -6.65
C LEU A 104 -4.75 -8.42 -6.09
N MET A 105 -4.91 -8.02 -4.83
CA MET A 105 -3.84 -7.38 -4.07
C MET A 105 -3.44 -8.27 -2.90
N THR A 106 -2.15 -8.55 -2.82
CA THR A 106 -1.54 -9.24 -1.69
C THR A 106 -0.90 -8.23 -0.76
N LEU A 107 -1.33 -8.25 0.50
CA LEU A 107 -0.75 -7.53 1.62
C LEU A 107 0.25 -8.46 2.32
N ALA A 108 1.53 -8.13 2.24
CA ALA A 108 2.60 -8.89 2.87
C ALA A 108 3.27 -8.08 3.97
N TRP A 109 3.63 -8.75 5.06
CA TRP A 109 4.36 -8.17 6.19
C TRP A 109 5.51 -9.11 6.55
N SER A 110 6.68 -8.53 6.78
CA SER A 110 7.86 -9.25 7.24
C SER A 110 8.66 -8.38 8.20
N ARG A 111 9.52 -9.01 8.99
CA ARG A 111 10.54 -8.31 9.78
C ARG A 111 11.85 -8.51 9.06
N GLY A 112 12.51 -7.43 8.65
CA GLY A 112 13.87 -7.46 8.16
C GLY A 112 14.77 -8.07 9.23
N VAL A 113 15.50 -9.12 8.86
CA VAL A 113 16.66 -9.54 9.64
C VAL A 113 17.78 -8.57 9.29
N ASN A 114 18.10 -7.66 10.21
CA ASN A 114 19.34 -6.91 10.11
C ASN A 114 20.48 -7.95 10.14
N GLY A 115 21.16 -8.09 9.01
CA GLY A 115 22.41 -8.85 8.93
C GLY A 115 23.53 -8.15 9.68
#